data_AF-A0AA95KR26-F1
#
_entry.id   AF-A0AA95KR26-F1
#
_cell.length_a   1.000
_cell.length_b   1.000
_cell.length_c   1.000
_cell.angle_alpha   90.00
_cell.angle_beta   90.00
_cell.angle_gamma   90.00
#
_symmetry.space_group_name_H-M   'P 1'
#
loop_
_entity.id
_entity.type
_entity.pdbx_description
1 polymer ?
#
loop_
_entity_poly.entity_id
_entity_poly.type
_entity_poly.pdbx_seq_one_letter_code
_entity_poly.pdbx_strand_id
1 'polypeptide(L)'
;MRIRAWGTLFALAVAIGTSGCSQTIHTAKEDDSDDLLFGYNKSTVAKKNTKIQKAQGSQGGRKQAATQRQTYAAVNEVSESGMPRLSSNELLLIADRIFKNESGGDPDKLVHWNDGENFASMGLGHFTWYPAGRAARFGNTFPDLLGHLQSNGVQLPVWVQQARYQGAPWRTKAELMQAKHTGQVRELQDLLYQTRLLQAAYIVERTRRAMPKLVDAAPAYSRARVAQNLNAIANTPGGWYVLVDYVNFKGEGLNTSGGYKGQNWGLLQVLEDMQPSQPGQQSLHLFADAANRVLARRVRNSPPARNEARWLAGWSNRINTYRYPNV
;
A
#
# COMPACT_ATOMS: atom_id res chain seq x y z
N MET A 1 -12.36 31.63 18.69
CA MET A 1 -13.49 31.40 17.75
C MET A 1 -13.22 32.18 16.46
N ARG A 2 -12.65 31.54 15.43
CA ARG A 2 -12.62 32.03 14.04
C ARG A 2 -12.55 30.81 13.13
N ILE A 3 -13.71 30.37 12.67
CA ILE A 3 -13.87 29.36 11.62
C ILE A 3 -13.67 30.13 10.31
N ARG A 4 -12.62 29.80 9.53
CA ARG A 4 -12.51 30.29 8.15
C ARG A 4 -13.21 29.30 7.23
N ALA A 5 -14.39 29.69 6.78
CA ALA A 5 -15.13 29.04 5.71
C ALA A 5 -14.37 29.18 4.37
N TRP A 6 -14.28 28.10 3.61
CA TRP A 6 -13.62 28.08 2.31
C TRP A 6 -14.68 28.40 1.25
N GLY A 7 -14.66 29.65 0.77
CA GLY A 7 -15.44 30.11 -0.37
C GLY A 7 -14.61 29.99 -1.66
N THR A 8 -15.16 29.26 -2.62
CA THR A 8 -15.01 29.35 -4.09
C THR A 8 -13.91 30.26 -4.66
N LEU A 9 -13.04 29.66 -5.49
CA LEU A 9 -12.50 30.29 -6.70
C LEU A 9 -12.20 29.20 -7.74
N PHE A 10 -13.12 29.07 -8.71
CA PHE A 10 -12.89 28.35 -9.97
C PHE A 10 -12.05 29.25 -10.87
N ALA A 11 -10.90 28.76 -11.33
CA ALA A 11 -10.21 29.31 -12.49
C ALA A 11 -10.12 28.20 -13.55
N LEU A 12 -10.80 28.43 -14.67
CA LEU A 12 -10.70 27.64 -15.89
C LEU A 12 -9.26 27.77 -16.42
N ALA A 13 -8.53 26.66 -16.51
CA ALA A 13 -7.32 26.57 -17.31
C ALA A 13 -7.43 25.31 -18.18
N VAL A 14 -7.78 25.53 -19.45
CA VAL A 14 -7.64 24.54 -20.52
C VAL A 14 -6.15 24.44 -20.84
N ALA A 15 -5.56 23.29 -20.55
CA ALA A 15 -4.27 22.88 -21.11
C ALA A 15 -4.30 21.38 -21.40
N ILE A 16 -4.11 21.06 -22.68
CA ILE A 16 -4.03 19.72 -23.25
C ILE A 16 -2.68 19.12 -22.83
N GLY A 17 -2.72 17.93 -22.22
CA GLY A 17 -1.54 17.18 -21.81
C GLY A 17 -1.93 15.79 -21.33
N THR A 18 -2.13 14.87 -22.27
CA THR A 18 -2.44 13.46 -21.99
C THR A 18 -1.24 12.77 -21.33
N SER A 19 -1.32 12.53 -20.03
CA SER A 19 -0.54 11.50 -19.36
C SER A 19 -1.51 10.44 -18.87
N GLY A 20 -1.65 9.38 -19.66
CA GLY A 20 -2.63 8.32 -19.48
C GLY A 20 -2.41 7.59 -18.16
N CYS A 21 -3.23 7.93 -17.16
CA CYS A 21 -3.47 7.04 -16.03
C CYS A 21 -4.13 5.78 -16.58
N SER A 22 -3.47 4.63 -16.44
CA SER A 22 -4.03 3.32 -16.75
C SER A 22 -5.24 3.06 -15.83
N GLN A 23 -6.43 3.35 -16.33
CA GLN A 23 -7.69 2.94 -15.74
C GLN A 23 -8.21 1.75 -16.54
N THR A 24 -8.20 0.56 -15.93
CA THR A 24 -8.95 -0.58 -16.45
C THR A 24 -10.33 -0.59 -15.81
N ILE A 25 -11.35 -0.60 -16.68
CA ILE A 25 -12.78 -0.72 -16.34
C ILE A 25 -13.01 -2.16 -15.84
N HIS A 26 -13.60 -2.32 -14.65
CA HIS A 26 -13.89 -3.64 -14.09
C HIS A 26 -15.36 -3.82 -13.74
N THR A 27 -15.92 -4.93 -14.21
CA THR A 27 -17.23 -5.43 -13.80
C THR A 27 -17.10 -6.25 -12.50
N ALA A 28 -18.15 -6.29 -11.68
CA ALA A 28 -18.18 -6.89 -10.35
C ALA A 28 -17.85 -8.41 -10.27
N LYS A 29 -17.64 -9.08 -11.40
CA LYS A 29 -17.41 -10.54 -11.45
C LYS A 29 -16.01 -10.98 -11.02
N GLU A 30 -15.05 -10.08 -10.91
CA GLU A 30 -13.66 -10.53 -10.92
C GLU A 30 -12.80 -10.10 -9.70
N ASP A 31 -13.29 -9.43 -8.65
CA ASP A 31 -12.42 -8.86 -7.60
C ASP A 31 -11.76 -9.90 -6.64
N ASP A 32 -10.84 -10.73 -7.16
CA ASP A 32 -10.20 -11.88 -6.52
C ASP A 32 -9.16 -11.52 -5.45
N SER A 33 -8.88 -10.23 -5.24
CA SER A 33 -7.82 -9.68 -4.36
C SER A 33 -7.75 -10.28 -2.95
N ASP A 34 -8.89 -10.67 -2.40
CA ASP A 34 -9.02 -11.07 -1.01
C ASP A 34 -8.77 -12.56 -0.75
N ASP A 35 -9.00 -13.40 -1.76
CA ASP A 35 -8.52 -14.78 -1.80
C ASP A 35 -6.99 -14.84 -1.87
N LEU A 36 -6.36 -13.78 -2.39
CA LEU A 36 -4.97 -13.73 -2.84
C LEU A 36 -3.99 -13.21 -1.77
N LEU A 37 -4.46 -12.36 -0.84
CA LEU A 37 -3.61 -11.74 0.20
C LEU A 37 -3.40 -12.61 1.46
N PHE A 38 -4.23 -13.62 1.69
CA PHE A 38 -4.24 -14.38 2.95
C PHE A 38 -4.15 -15.89 2.70
N GLY A 39 -3.04 -16.33 2.09
CA GLY A 39 -2.67 -17.75 2.01
C GLY A 39 -2.64 -18.40 3.40
N TYR A 40 -3.42 -19.47 3.57
CA TYR A 40 -3.58 -20.20 4.83
C TYR A 40 -2.38 -21.12 5.10
N ASN A 41 -1.64 -20.88 6.20
CA ASN A 41 -0.68 -21.86 6.73
C ASN A 41 -1.35 -22.72 7.81
N LYS A 42 -1.55 -24.02 7.53
CA LYS A 42 -1.83 -25.02 8.58
C LYS A 42 -0.58 -25.19 9.44
N SER A 43 -0.64 -24.78 10.70
CA SER A 43 0.38 -25.13 11.69
C SER A 43 0.22 -26.59 12.11
N THR A 44 1.04 -27.46 11.52
CA THR A 44 1.34 -28.78 12.08
C THR A 44 2.25 -28.64 13.29
N VAL A 45 1.80 -29.17 14.42
CA VAL A 45 2.51 -29.19 15.71
C VAL A 45 3.78 -30.03 15.60
N ALA A 46 4.94 -29.41 15.79
CA ALA A 46 6.21 -30.10 16.00
C ALA A 46 6.84 -29.65 17.33
N LYS A 47 7.11 -30.64 18.19
CA LYS A 47 7.61 -30.52 19.56
C LYS A 47 9.02 -29.92 19.57
N LYS A 48 9.22 -28.88 20.39
CA LYS A 48 10.54 -28.33 20.76
C LYS A 48 11.22 -29.26 21.76
N ASN A 49 12.41 -29.77 21.41
CA ASN A 49 13.43 -30.19 22.38
C ASN A 49 14.67 -29.33 22.12
N THR A 50 14.95 -28.40 23.04
CA THR A 50 16.13 -27.54 22.97
C THR A 50 17.17 -28.03 23.99
N LYS A 51 18.30 -28.56 23.52
CA LYS A 51 19.55 -28.63 24.30
C LYS A 51 20.47 -27.52 23.80
N ILE A 52 20.91 -26.68 24.72
CA ILE A 52 21.87 -25.59 24.51
C ILE A 52 23.27 -26.18 24.65
N GLN A 53 24.13 -26.00 23.64
CA GLN A 53 25.58 -26.04 23.81
C GLN A 53 26.22 -24.83 23.11
N LYS A 54 27.08 -24.15 23.87
CA LYS A 54 27.92 -23.03 23.44
C LYS A 54 29.10 -23.57 22.63
N ALA A 55 29.51 -22.84 21.60
CA ALA A 55 30.88 -22.88 21.10
C ALA A 55 31.30 -21.49 20.61
N GLN A 56 32.49 -21.07 21.01
CA GLN A 56 33.14 -19.79 20.72
C GLN A 56 33.97 -19.88 19.42
N GLY A 57 34.00 -18.78 18.67
CA GLY A 57 35.21 -18.20 18.05
C GLY A 57 35.71 -18.77 16.72
N SER A 58 35.67 -17.93 15.66
CA SER A 58 36.90 -17.45 15.00
C SER A 58 36.61 -16.25 14.09
N GLN A 59 37.58 -15.33 14.04
CA GLN A 59 37.58 -14.08 13.27
C GLN A 59 37.91 -14.33 11.79
N GLY A 60 37.33 -13.53 10.89
CA GLY A 60 37.71 -13.49 9.48
C GLY A 60 37.06 -12.34 8.71
N GLY A 61 37.84 -11.26 8.52
CA GLY A 61 37.73 -10.16 7.55
C GLY A 61 36.37 -9.80 6.92
N ARG A 62 35.74 -8.73 7.40
CA ARG A 62 34.69 -8.00 6.66
C ARG A 62 35.27 -6.75 6.01
N LYS A 63 35.35 -6.74 4.68
CA LYS A 63 35.46 -5.53 3.87
C LYS A 63 34.22 -4.66 4.12
N GLN A 64 34.46 -3.41 4.48
CA GLN A 64 33.43 -2.42 4.78
C GLN A 64 32.69 -2.04 3.49
N ALA A 65 31.42 -2.42 3.38
CA ALA A 65 30.50 -1.83 2.41
C ALA A 65 30.04 -0.48 2.98
N ALA A 66 30.44 0.61 2.32
CA ALA A 66 30.04 1.96 2.67
C ALA A 66 28.51 2.09 2.56
N THR A 67 27.83 2.18 3.70
CA THR A 67 26.40 2.48 3.76
C THR A 67 26.24 3.99 3.60
N GLN A 68 25.86 4.45 2.41
CA GLN A 68 25.45 5.84 2.20
C GLN A 68 24.17 6.10 3.02
N ARG A 69 24.30 6.83 4.14
CA ARG A 69 23.17 7.38 4.88
C ARG A 69 22.57 8.50 4.04
N GLN A 70 21.47 8.23 3.35
CA GLN A 70 20.63 9.29 2.77
C GLN A 70 19.95 10.06 3.91
N THR A 71 20.43 11.28 4.17
CA THR A 71 19.82 12.20 5.13
C THR A 71 18.66 12.92 4.46
N TYR A 72 17.44 12.53 4.82
CA TYR A 72 16.24 13.31 4.52
C TYR A 72 16.10 14.35 5.64
N ALA A 73 16.36 15.61 5.30
CA ALA A 73 16.25 16.72 6.24
C ALA A 73 14.81 16.86 6.73
N ALA A 74 14.62 16.90 8.05
CA ALA A 74 13.35 17.19 8.67
C ALA A 74 13.04 18.69 8.47
N VAL A 75 12.03 19.00 7.65
CA VAL A 75 11.45 20.33 7.56
C VAL A 75 9.97 20.21 7.87
N ASN A 76 9.60 20.63 9.08
CA ASN A 76 8.21 20.84 9.46
C ASN A 76 7.68 22.06 8.71
N GLU A 77 7.20 21.84 7.50
CA GLU A 77 6.50 22.85 6.71
C GLU A 77 5.26 22.22 6.08
N VAL A 78 4.13 22.93 6.18
CA VAL A 78 2.87 22.54 5.55
C VAL A 78 3.07 22.57 4.03
N SER A 79 2.70 21.50 3.33
CA SER A 79 2.79 21.48 1.87
C SER A 79 1.78 22.47 1.25
N GLU A 80 2.02 22.95 0.02
CA GLU A 80 1.08 23.81 -0.73
C GLU A 80 -0.35 23.25 -0.82
N SER A 81 -0.50 21.92 -0.63
CA SER A 81 -1.79 21.22 -0.59
C SER A 81 -2.57 21.34 0.75
N GLY A 82 -2.04 22.05 1.75
CA GLY A 82 -2.63 22.15 3.09
C GLY A 82 -2.52 20.88 3.95
N MET A 83 -1.93 19.81 3.41
CA MET A 83 -1.67 18.55 4.12
C MET A 83 -0.27 18.55 4.77
N PRO A 84 -0.09 17.92 5.95
CA PRO A 84 1.19 17.92 6.63
C PRO A 84 2.25 17.15 5.82
N ARG A 85 3.51 17.64 5.84
CA ARG A 85 4.67 16.87 5.37
C ARG A 85 5.05 15.87 6.46
N LEU A 86 5.47 14.67 6.06
CA LEU A 86 5.92 13.63 6.97
C LEU A 86 7.44 13.69 7.12
N SER A 87 7.91 13.57 8.35
CA SER A 87 9.33 13.41 8.64
C SER A 87 9.85 12.05 8.16
N SER A 88 11.16 11.95 8.00
CA SER A 88 11.86 10.72 7.65
C SER A 88 11.60 9.60 8.66
N ASN A 89 11.48 9.95 9.95
CA ASN A 89 11.18 8.98 11.00
C ASN A 89 9.74 8.45 10.90
N GLU A 90 8.76 9.34 10.67
CA GLU A 90 7.37 8.92 10.42
C GLU A 90 7.28 8.02 9.18
N LEU A 91 7.99 8.36 8.10
CA LEU A 91 8.04 7.53 6.89
C LEU A 91 8.63 6.15 7.16
N LEU A 92 9.68 6.04 7.98
CA LEU A 92 10.25 4.75 8.39
C LEU A 92 9.26 3.94 9.24
N LEU A 93 8.55 4.57 10.17
CA LEU A 93 7.54 3.90 10.98
C LEU A 93 6.37 3.40 10.12
N ILE A 94 5.94 4.20 9.15
CA ILE A 94 4.97 3.78 8.11
C ILE A 94 5.53 2.61 7.30
N ALA A 95 6.80 2.68 6.88
CA ALA A 95 7.45 1.61 6.14
C ALA A 95 7.39 0.28 6.92
N ASP A 96 7.82 0.30 8.17
CA ASP A 96 7.86 -0.91 9.02
C ASP A 96 6.45 -1.47 9.26
N ARG A 97 5.44 -0.62 9.39
CA ARG A 97 4.05 -1.07 9.54
C ARG A 97 3.49 -1.69 8.27
N ILE A 98 3.65 -1.05 7.12
CA ILE A 98 3.22 -1.62 5.85
C ILE A 98 3.96 -2.95 5.62
N PHE A 99 5.27 -2.98 5.84
CA PHE A 99 6.06 -4.21 5.67
C PHE A 99 5.55 -5.33 6.58
N LYS A 100 5.24 -5.02 7.85
CA LYS A 100 4.66 -5.99 8.77
C LYS A 100 3.30 -6.49 8.31
N ASN A 101 2.46 -5.61 7.76
CA ASN A 101 1.13 -5.98 7.28
C ASN A 101 1.17 -6.82 5.99
N GLU A 102 2.07 -6.49 5.07
CA GLU A 102 2.16 -7.15 3.77
C GLU A 102 2.94 -8.48 3.84
N SER A 103 4.05 -8.52 4.59
CA SER A 103 4.95 -9.68 4.60
C SER A 103 5.12 -10.35 5.97
N GLY A 104 4.63 -9.75 7.04
CA GLY A 104 5.02 -10.09 8.40
C GLY A 104 6.38 -9.52 8.81
N GLY A 105 6.95 -8.62 8.00
CA GLY A 105 8.29 -8.08 8.19
C GLY A 105 9.40 -9.00 7.69
N ASP A 106 9.07 -9.94 6.80
CA ASP A 106 9.98 -10.95 6.27
C ASP A 106 10.68 -10.43 5.00
N PRO A 107 12.02 -10.21 5.03
CA PRO A 107 12.78 -9.75 3.87
C PRO A 107 12.67 -10.69 2.67
N ASP A 108 12.46 -11.98 2.89
CA ASP A 108 12.33 -12.93 1.79
C ASP A 108 11.06 -12.66 0.97
N LYS A 109 10.06 -11.99 1.51
CA LYS A 109 8.83 -11.69 0.77
C LYS A 109 8.87 -10.35 0.02
N LEU A 110 9.99 -9.62 0.06
CA LEU A 110 10.18 -8.44 -0.80
C LEU A 110 10.18 -8.79 -2.30
N VAL A 111 10.45 -10.05 -2.63
CA VAL A 111 10.25 -10.59 -3.98
C VAL A 111 9.45 -11.88 -3.82
N HIS A 112 8.16 -11.81 -4.13
CA HIS A 112 7.24 -12.92 -3.90
C HIS A 112 6.17 -13.03 -4.99
N TRP A 113 5.44 -14.14 -4.97
CA TRP A 113 4.28 -14.36 -5.83
C TRP A 113 3.31 -15.26 -5.06
N ASN A 114 2.14 -14.72 -4.71
CA ASN A 114 1.17 -15.46 -3.90
C ASN A 114 0.46 -16.53 -4.73
N ASP A 115 -0.11 -17.54 -4.06
CA ASP A 115 -0.93 -18.54 -4.72
C ASP A 115 -2.21 -17.90 -5.29
N GLY A 116 -2.57 -18.26 -6.51
CA GLY A 116 -3.74 -17.72 -7.21
C GLY A 116 -3.50 -16.39 -7.95
N GLU A 117 -2.38 -15.71 -7.72
CA GLU A 117 -2.07 -14.45 -8.42
C GLU A 117 -1.47 -14.72 -9.80
N ASN A 118 -1.67 -13.79 -10.74
CA ASN A 118 -1.07 -13.84 -12.07
C ASN A 118 0.05 -12.80 -12.26
N PHE A 119 0.53 -12.19 -11.18
CA PHE A 119 1.62 -11.22 -11.13
C PHE A 119 2.55 -11.51 -9.95
N ALA A 120 3.76 -10.98 -10.00
CA ALA A 120 4.68 -10.99 -8.86
C ALA A 120 4.50 -9.74 -7.99
N SER A 121 4.70 -9.88 -6.68
CA SER A 121 4.67 -8.80 -5.69
C SER A 121 6.10 -8.40 -5.33
N MET A 122 6.36 -7.10 -5.43
CA MET A 122 7.68 -6.52 -5.20
C MET A 122 7.67 -5.49 -4.09
N GLY A 123 8.74 -5.46 -3.31
CA GLY A 123 9.01 -4.43 -2.32
C GLY A 123 8.05 -4.43 -1.14
N LEU A 124 8.20 -3.37 -0.36
CA LEU A 124 7.54 -3.18 0.93
C LEU A 124 6.01 -3.07 0.82
N GLY A 125 5.52 -2.47 -0.26
CA GLY A 125 4.09 -2.29 -0.52
C GLY A 125 3.43 -3.36 -1.38
N HIS A 126 4.14 -4.47 -1.67
CA HIS A 126 3.66 -5.51 -2.59
C HIS A 126 3.23 -4.95 -3.97
N PHE A 127 4.09 -4.11 -4.55
CA PHE A 127 3.88 -3.54 -5.87
C PHE A 127 3.76 -4.63 -6.92
N THR A 128 2.70 -4.54 -7.72
CA THR A 128 2.36 -5.49 -8.77
C THR A 128 3.35 -5.39 -9.93
N TRP A 129 3.91 -6.54 -10.34
CA TRP A 129 4.72 -6.66 -11.54
C TRP A 129 4.20 -7.79 -12.44
N TYR A 130 3.54 -7.41 -13.53
CA TYR A 130 2.97 -8.36 -14.48
C TYR A 130 4.04 -8.89 -15.45
N PRO A 131 3.99 -10.17 -15.82
CA PRO A 131 4.84 -10.72 -16.87
C PRO A 131 4.57 -10.07 -18.23
N ALA A 132 5.58 -10.09 -19.09
CA ALA A 132 5.50 -9.56 -20.45
C ALA A 132 4.27 -10.10 -21.21
N GLY A 133 3.53 -9.19 -21.86
CA GLY A 133 2.33 -9.52 -22.65
C GLY A 133 1.10 -9.95 -21.84
N ARG A 134 1.16 -9.95 -20.49
CA ARG A 134 0.00 -10.25 -19.65
C ARG A 134 -0.81 -8.98 -19.36
N ALA A 135 -2.13 -9.08 -19.49
CA ALA A 135 -3.03 -7.98 -19.17
C ALA A 135 -2.91 -7.60 -17.68
N ALA A 136 -2.61 -6.33 -17.40
CA ALA A 136 -2.44 -5.80 -16.06
C ALA A 136 -3.79 -5.42 -15.46
N ARG A 137 -4.41 -6.36 -14.75
CA ARG A 137 -5.76 -6.20 -14.20
C ARG A 137 -5.84 -5.19 -13.07
N PHE A 138 -4.85 -5.20 -12.18
CA PHE A 138 -4.74 -4.31 -11.01
C PHE A 138 -3.76 -3.15 -11.21
N GLY A 139 -3.41 -2.84 -12.47
CA GLY A 139 -2.32 -1.91 -12.80
C GLY A 139 -0.93 -2.50 -12.54
N ASN A 140 0.10 -2.00 -13.23
CA ASN A 140 1.47 -2.47 -13.10
C ASN A 140 2.27 -1.42 -12.32
N THR A 141 2.28 -1.53 -10.98
CA THR A 141 2.74 -0.45 -10.08
C THR A 141 4.24 -0.49 -9.79
N PHE A 142 4.88 -1.65 -9.95
CA PHE A 142 6.31 -1.79 -9.68
C PHE A 142 7.20 -0.97 -10.64
N PRO A 143 6.92 -0.89 -11.97
CA PRO A 143 7.65 -0.01 -12.86
C PRO A 143 7.64 1.48 -12.47
N ASP A 144 6.57 1.96 -11.86
CA ASP A 144 6.49 3.35 -11.39
C ASP A 144 7.36 3.58 -10.15
N LEU A 145 7.39 2.61 -9.23
CA LEU A 145 8.33 2.63 -8.12
C LEU A 145 9.77 2.69 -8.62
N LEU A 146 10.14 1.86 -9.60
CA LEU A 146 11.49 1.86 -10.17
C LEU A 146 11.86 3.25 -10.72
N GLY A 147 10.90 3.93 -11.37
CA GLY A 147 11.07 5.31 -11.80
C GLY A 147 11.35 6.28 -10.65
N HIS A 148 10.59 6.14 -9.56
CA HIS A 148 10.79 6.95 -8.36
C HIS A 148 12.16 6.68 -7.70
N LEU A 149 12.59 5.42 -7.61
CA LEU A 149 13.91 5.09 -7.08
C LEU A 149 15.01 5.72 -7.94
N GLN A 150 14.92 5.58 -9.26
CA GLN A 150 15.88 6.14 -10.20
C GLN A 150 15.93 7.68 -10.15
N SER A 151 14.78 8.35 -10.07
CA SER A 151 14.73 9.82 -9.95
C SER A 151 15.33 10.34 -8.63
N ASN A 152 15.42 9.49 -7.61
CA ASN A 152 16.05 9.78 -6.33
C ASN A 152 17.51 9.26 -6.24
N GLY A 153 18.13 8.98 -7.40
CA GLY A 153 19.56 8.64 -7.49
C GLY A 153 19.89 7.18 -7.17
N VAL A 154 18.91 6.30 -7.02
CA VAL A 154 19.16 4.86 -6.86
C VAL A 154 19.61 4.28 -8.20
N GLN A 155 20.76 3.61 -8.19
CA GLN A 155 21.24 2.86 -9.35
C GLN A 155 20.50 1.52 -9.41
N LEU A 156 19.69 1.33 -10.45
CA LEU A 156 18.98 0.07 -10.68
C LEU A 156 19.89 -0.95 -11.36
N PRO A 157 19.81 -2.25 -11.04
CA PRO A 157 20.49 -3.30 -11.79
C PRO A 157 20.12 -3.24 -13.27
N VAL A 158 21.10 -3.47 -14.16
CA VAL A 158 20.93 -3.33 -15.62
C VAL A 158 19.74 -4.14 -16.12
N TRP A 159 19.57 -5.36 -15.62
CA TRP A 159 18.48 -6.23 -16.02
C TRP A 159 17.11 -5.67 -15.58
N VAL A 160 17.02 -5.02 -14.41
CA VAL A 160 15.79 -4.38 -13.90
C VAL A 160 15.43 -3.16 -14.74
N GLN A 161 16.43 -2.38 -15.16
CA GLN A 161 16.20 -1.21 -16.04
C GLN A 161 15.52 -1.61 -17.34
N GLN A 162 15.92 -2.74 -17.93
CA GLN A 162 15.30 -3.27 -19.15
C GLN A 162 13.94 -3.90 -18.85
N ALA A 163 13.85 -4.75 -17.83
CA ALA A 163 12.63 -5.45 -17.46
C ALA A 163 11.49 -4.50 -17.04
N ARG A 164 11.82 -3.30 -16.54
CA ARG A 164 10.84 -2.25 -16.22
C ARG A 164 9.85 -1.99 -17.36
N TYR A 165 10.32 -2.02 -18.61
CA TYR A 165 9.51 -1.71 -19.79
C TYR A 165 8.94 -2.97 -20.47
N GLN A 166 9.49 -4.15 -20.15
CA GLN A 166 9.10 -5.41 -20.78
C GLN A 166 8.12 -6.22 -19.91
N GLY A 167 8.12 -6.00 -18.59
CA GLY A 167 7.37 -6.80 -17.62
C GLY A 167 8.26 -7.72 -16.80
N ALA A 168 7.66 -8.40 -15.83
CA ALA A 168 8.36 -9.36 -14.98
C ALA A 168 8.98 -10.47 -15.87
N PRO A 169 10.26 -10.83 -15.66
CA PRO A 169 10.93 -11.86 -16.47
C PRO A 169 10.31 -13.26 -16.33
N TRP A 170 9.60 -13.51 -15.23
CA TRP A 170 9.00 -14.80 -14.91
C TRP A 170 7.55 -14.84 -15.35
N ARG A 171 7.15 -15.89 -16.06
CA ARG A 171 5.77 -16.12 -16.49
C ARG A 171 4.92 -16.78 -15.41
N THR A 172 5.57 -17.47 -14.47
CA THR A 172 4.91 -18.26 -13.42
C THR A 172 5.55 -18.06 -12.05
N LYS A 173 4.77 -18.34 -11.00
CA LYS A 173 5.27 -18.40 -9.61
C LYS A 173 6.46 -19.35 -9.48
N ALA A 174 6.41 -20.53 -10.10
CA ALA A 174 7.48 -21.53 -10.02
C ALA A 174 8.81 -20.99 -10.57
N GLU A 175 8.77 -20.30 -11.71
CA GLU A 175 9.95 -19.65 -12.30
C GLU A 175 10.53 -18.59 -11.37
N LEU A 176 9.69 -17.73 -10.77
CA LEU A 176 10.19 -16.73 -9.82
C LEU A 176 10.80 -17.39 -8.59
N MET A 177 10.13 -18.40 -8.04
CA MET A 177 10.59 -19.06 -6.82
C MET A 177 11.93 -19.78 -7.03
N GLN A 178 12.15 -20.35 -8.21
CA GLN A 178 13.47 -20.89 -8.58
C GLN A 178 14.50 -19.77 -8.76
N ALA A 179 14.14 -18.70 -9.47
CA ALA A 179 15.03 -17.57 -9.72
C ALA A 179 15.40 -16.79 -8.45
N LYS A 180 14.61 -16.89 -7.39
CA LYS A 180 14.83 -16.22 -6.10
C LYS A 180 16.19 -16.51 -5.47
N HIS A 181 16.78 -17.66 -5.81
CA HIS A 181 18.10 -18.05 -5.31
C HIS A 181 19.27 -17.60 -6.21
N THR A 182 18.98 -16.97 -7.35
CA THR A 182 20.00 -16.43 -8.26
C THR A 182 20.58 -15.12 -7.75
N GLY A 183 21.80 -14.77 -8.19
CA GLY A 183 22.42 -13.49 -7.84
C GLY A 183 21.58 -12.29 -8.27
N GLN A 184 20.94 -12.35 -9.45
CA GLN A 184 20.12 -11.27 -9.98
C GLN A 184 18.91 -10.95 -9.08
N VAL A 185 18.20 -11.97 -8.59
CA VAL A 185 17.02 -11.73 -7.75
C VAL A 185 17.41 -11.34 -6.32
N ARG A 186 18.51 -11.88 -5.79
CA ARG A 186 19.05 -11.42 -4.50
C ARG A 186 19.49 -9.97 -4.54
N GLU A 187 20.13 -9.54 -5.62
CA GLU A 187 20.49 -8.13 -5.84
C GLU A 187 19.24 -7.23 -5.85
N LEU A 188 18.17 -7.66 -6.53
CA LEU A 188 16.89 -6.94 -6.49
C LEU A 188 16.29 -6.91 -5.07
N GLN A 189 16.29 -8.03 -4.36
CA GLN A 189 15.79 -8.11 -2.98
C GLN A 189 16.56 -7.16 -2.05
N ASP A 190 17.89 -7.11 -2.17
CA ASP A 190 18.76 -6.22 -1.40
C ASP A 190 18.48 -4.75 -1.73
N LEU A 191 18.32 -4.40 -3.01
CA LEU A 191 17.93 -3.06 -3.43
C LEU A 191 16.59 -2.65 -2.82
N LEU A 192 15.60 -3.54 -2.84
CA LEU A 192 14.29 -3.28 -2.24
C LEU A 192 14.37 -3.16 -0.72
N TYR A 193 15.24 -3.91 -0.06
CA TYR A 193 15.43 -3.79 1.39
C TYR A 193 16.12 -2.48 1.79
N GLN A 194 17.10 -2.04 0.99
CA GLN A 194 17.87 -0.81 1.26
C GLN A 194 17.06 0.46 0.94
N THR A 195 16.11 0.39 0.02
CA THR A 195 15.31 1.54 -0.45
C THR A 195 13.94 1.66 0.24
N ARG A 196 13.73 1.01 1.39
CA ARG A 196 12.45 1.01 2.11
C ARG A 196 11.90 2.40 2.42
N LEU A 197 12.77 3.35 2.77
CA LEU A 197 12.37 4.73 3.02
C LEU A 197 11.81 5.41 1.77
N LEU A 198 12.48 5.24 0.63
CA LEU A 198 12.01 5.75 -0.67
C LEU A 198 10.70 5.07 -1.11
N GLN A 199 10.55 3.78 -0.85
CA GLN A 199 9.31 3.07 -1.12
C GLN A 199 8.15 3.63 -0.28
N ALA A 200 8.35 3.87 1.02
CA ALA A 200 7.34 4.47 1.87
C ALA A 200 6.99 5.90 1.42
N ALA A 201 7.99 6.72 1.09
CA ALA A 201 7.79 8.05 0.53
C ALA A 201 6.94 8.01 -0.75
N TYR A 202 7.26 7.09 -1.66
CA TYR A 202 6.51 6.88 -2.90
C TYR A 202 5.05 6.49 -2.65
N ILE A 203 4.81 5.56 -1.70
CA ILE A 203 3.46 5.12 -1.33
C ILE A 203 2.66 6.30 -0.75
N VAL A 204 3.25 7.08 0.15
CA VAL A 204 2.63 8.27 0.72
C VAL A 204 2.31 9.30 -0.36
N GLU A 205 3.23 9.56 -1.28
CA GLU A 205 3.02 10.52 -2.36
C GLU A 205 1.93 10.09 -3.34
N ARG A 206 1.89 8.81 -3.71
CA ARG A 206 0.78 8.24 -4.51
C ARG A 206 -0.56 8.43 -3.79
N THR A 207 -0.60 8.12 -2.50
CA THR A 207 -1.79 8.26 -1.66
C THR A 207 -2.21 9.73 -1.59
N ARG A 208 -1.27 10.66 -1.37
CA ARG A 208 -1.50 12.11 -1.37
C ARG A 208 -2.13 12.61 -2.68
N ARG A 209 -1.63 12.13 -3.83
CA ARG A 209 -2.18 12.47 -5.16
C ARG A 209 -3.58 11.89 -5.42
N ALA A 210 -4.00 10.85 -4.68
CA ALA A 210 -5.34 10.29 -4.77
C ALA A 210 -6.38 11.11 -4.00
N MET A 211 -5.96 11.88 -2.98
CA MET A 211 -6.85 12.63 -2.08
C MET A 211 -7.85 13.57 -2.78
N PRO A 212 -7.43 14.49 -3.66
CA PRO A 212 -8.40 15.33 -4.38
C PRO A 212 -9.38 14.49 -5.21
N LYS A 213 -8.89 13.40 -5.84
CA LYS A 213 -9.73 12.51 -6.67
C LYS A 213 -10.84 11.83 -5.86
N LEU A 214 -10.57 11.46 -4.61
CA LEU A 214 -11.58 10.89 -3.70
C LEU A 214 -12.70 11.88 -3.43
N VAL A 215 -12.35 13.14 -3.15
CA VAL A 215 -13.34 14.19 -2.88
C VAL A 215 -14.15 14.52 -4.14
N ASP A 216 -13.50 14.62 -5.30
CA ASP A 216 -14.17 14.94 -6.56
C ASP A 216 -15.15 13.82 -6.97
N ALA A 217 -14.72 12.57 -6.84
CA ALA A 217 -15.53 11.39 -7.16
C ALA A 217 -16.65 11.10 -6.16
N ALA A 218 -16.62 11.71 -4.96
CA ALA A 218 -17.68 11.53 -3.97
C ALA A 218 -19.04 12.03 -4.51
N PRO A 219 -20.15 11.32 -4.21
CA PRO A 219 -21.49 11.82 -4.50
C PRO A 219 -21.73 13.21 -3.91
N ALA A 220 -22.53 14.04 -4.59
CA ALA A 220 -22.74 15.44 -4.19
C ALA A 220 -23.22 15.59 -2.72
N TYR A 221 -24.07 14.67 -2.25
CA TYR A 221 -24.61 14.68 -0.89
C TYR A 221 -23.57 14.34 0.20
N SER A 222 -22.49 13.63 -0.15
CA SER A 222 -21.47 13.18 0.81
C SER A 222 -20.10 13.84 0.60
N ARG A 223 -19.90 14.56 -0.50
CA ARG A 223 -18.62 15.24 -0.84
C ARG A 223 -18.04 16.08 0.28
N ALA A 224 -18.86 16.92 0.92
CA ALA A 224 -18.42 17.75 2.04
C ALA A 224 -17.97 16.90 3.25
N ARG A 225 -18.70 15.83 3.55
CA ARG A 225 -18.36 14.88 4.63
C ARG A 225 -17.07 14.13 4.32
N VAL A 226 -16.89 13.66 3.09
CA VAL A 226 -15.66 12.98 2.63
C VAL A 226 -14.46 13.91 2.79
N ALA A 227 -14.55 15.16 2.33
CA ALA A 227 -13.49 16.15 2.47
C ALA A 227 -13.16 16.43 3.95
N GLN A 228 -14.19 16.61 4.80
CA GLN A 228 -14.01 16.84 6.23
C GLN A 228 -13.33 15.65 6.93
N ASN A 229 -13.81 14.43 6.67
CA ASN A 229 -13.26 13.22 7.27
C ASN A 229 -11.82 12.96 6.81
N LEU A 230 -11.55 13.17 5.52
CA LEU A 230 -10.20 13.04 4.99
C LEU A 230 -9.25 14.03 5.68
N ASN A 231 -9.67 15.29 5.83
CA ASN A 231 -8.89 16.28 6.56
C ASN A 231 -8.70 15.91 8.05
N ALA A 232 -9.72 15.35 8.70
CA ALA A 232 -9.61 14.91 10.09
C ALA A 232 -8.53 13.83 10.25
N ILE A 233 -8.53 12.81 9.39
CA ILE A 233 -7.52 11.75 9.44
C ILE A 233 -6.13 12.27 9.05
N ALA A 234 -6.02 13.02 7.94
CA ALA A 234 -4.74 13.50 7.43
C ALA A 234 -4.01 14.44 8.41
N ASN A 235 -4.74 15.11 9.31
CA ASN A 235 -4.18 16.00 10.35
C ASN A 235 -4.14 15.35 11.74
N THR A 236 -4.31 14.03 11.84
CA THR A 236 -4.17 13.28 13.08
C THR A 236 -2.82 12.56 13.10
N PRO A 237 -2.05 12.58 14.21
CA PRO A 237 -0.86 11.75 14.36
C PRO A 237 -1.14 10.28 14.01
N GLY A 238 -0.32 9.71 13.14
CA GLY A 238 -0.51 8.36 12.60
C GLY A 238 -1.64 8.18 11.58
N GLY A 239 -2.41 9.22 11.26
CA GLY A 239 -3.48 9.17 10.27
C GLY A 239 -2.99 8.89 8.84
N TRP A 240 -1.79 9.34 8.48
CA TRP A 240 -1.20 9.03 7.17
C TRP A 240 -0.91 7.55 6.99
N TYR A 241 -0.47 6.84 8.04
CA TYR A 241 -0.37 5.38 7.98
C TYR A 241 -1.74 4.76 7.70
N VAL A 242 -2.79 5.21 8.38
CA VAL A 242 -4.15 4.66 8.20
C VAL A 242 -4.65 4.85 6.78
N LEU A 243 -4.48 6.05 6.20
CA LEU A 243 -4.86 6.33 4.82
C LEU A 243 -4.07 5.49 3.82
N VAL A 244 -2.75 5.45 3.99
CA VAL A 244 -1.83 4.71 3.12
C VAL A 244 -2.10 3.21 3.19
N ASP A 245 -2.17 2.65 4.39
CA ASP A 245 -2.35 1.22 4.59
C ASP A 245 -3.71 0.78 4.05
N TYR A 246 -4.78 1.56 4.27
CA TYR A 246 -6.10 1.21 3.74
C TYR A 246 -6.15 1.27 2.20
N VAL A 247 -5.51 2.27 1.59
CA VAL A 247 -5.39 2.33 0.12
C VAL A 247 -4.57 1.14 -0.41
N ASN A 248 -3.48 0.76 0.26
CA ASN A 248 -2.69 -0.40 -0.13
C ASN A 248 -3.48 -1.71 0.05
N PHE A 249 -4.30 -1.78 1.10
CA PHE A 249 -5.06 -2.96 1.49
C PHE A 249 -6.32 -3.19 0.64
N LYS A 250 -7.12 -2.14 0.39
CA LYS A 250 -8.45 -2.24 -0.25
C LYS A 250 -8.66 -1.28 -1.42
N GLY A 251 -7.68 -0.43 -1.71
CA GLY A 251 -7.75 0.53 -2.81
C GLY A 251 -8.49 1.82 -2.47
N GLU A 252 -8.54 2.71 -3.46
CA GLU A 252 -9.11 4.06 -3.34
C GLU A 252 -10.65 4.06 -3.38
N GLY A 253 -11.26 3.09 -4.07
CA GLY A 253 -12.72 2.97 -4.18
C GLY A 253 -13.35 3.82 -5.30
N LEU A 254 -12.55 4.17 -6.32
CA LEU A 254 -12.92 5.04 -7.44
C LEU A 254 -13.52 4.31 -8.65
N ASN A 255 -13.76 2.99 -8.58
CA ASN A 255 -14.36 2.26 -9.69
C ASN A 255 -15.80 2.74 -9.95
N THR A 256 -16.06 3.27 -11.15
CA THR A 256 -17.36 3.83 -11.56
C THR A 256 -18.41 2.75 -11.84
N SER A 257 -18.00 1.53 -12.18
CA SER A 257 -18.92 0.41 -12.43
C SER A 257 -19.49 -0.19 -11.14
N GLY A 258 -18.91 0.17 -9.99
CA GLY A 258 -19.26 -0.36 -8.68
C GLY A 258 -18.78 -1.80 -8.46
N GLY A 259 -18.56 -2.15 -7.20
CA GLY A 259 -18.25 -3.50 -6.76
C GLY A 259 -19.51 -4.37 -6.66
N TYR A 260 -19.56 -5.23 -5.66
CA TYR A 260 -20.72 -6.10 -5.43
C TYR A 260 -21.99 -5.30 -5.20
N LYS A 261 -23.02 -5.61 -6.00
CA LYS A 261 -24.31 -4.91 -5.99
C LYS A 261 -24.15 -3.39 -6.16
N GLY A 262 -23.17 -2.96 -6.96
CA GLY A 262 -22.88 -1.55 -7.22
C GLY A 262 -22.17 -0.83 -6.07
N GLN A 263 -21.71 -1.54 -5.03
CA GLN A 263 -21.07 -0.95 -3.86
C GLN A 263 -19.59 -1.29 -3.78
N ASN A 264 -18.75 -0.25 -3.83
CA ASN A 264 -17.32 -0.35 -3.58
C ASN A 264 -17.01 -0.45 -2.07
N TRP A 265 -15.73 -0.63 -1.75
CA TRP A 265 -15.21 -0.78 -0.38
C TRP A 265 -13.82 -0.16 -0.19
N GLY A 266 -13.43 0.76 -1.05
CA GLY A 266 -12.15 1.46 -0.92
C GLY A 266 -12.25 2.64 0.05
N LEU A 267 -11.16 3.40 0.14
CA LEU A 267 -11.02 4.54 1.05
C LEU A 267 -12.18 5.54 0.94
N LEU A 268 -12.68 5.83 -0.26
CA LEU A 268 -13.83 6.72 -0.46
C LEU A 268 -15.05 6.27 0.35
N GLN A 269 -15.38 4.98 0.31
CA GLN A 269 -16.56 4.46 1.00
C GLN A 269 -16.40 4.46 2.52
N VAL A 270 -15.17 4.31 3.02
CA VAL A 270 -14.88 4.47 4.46
C VAL A 270 -15.08 5.91 4.89
N LEU A 271 -14.54 6.87 4.13
CA LEU A 271 -14.69 8.30 4.43
C LEU A 271 -16.15 8.76 4.31
N GLU A 272 -16.93 8.15 3.41
CA GLU A 272 -18.35 8.42 3.27
C GLU A 272 -19.18 7.86 4.45
N ASP A 273 -18.85 6.66 4.95
CA ASP A 273 -19.55 5.99 6.07
C ASP A 273 -19.10 6.50 7.45
N MET A 274 -17.90 7.07 7.53
CA MET A 274 -17.34 7.64 8.76
C MET A 274 -18.16 8.84 9.26
N GLN A 275 -18.46 8.85 10.56
CA GLN A 275 -19.10 10.00 11.19
C GLN A 275 -18.13 11.18 11.25
N PRO A 276 -18.60 12.42 11.04
CA PRO A 276 -17.77 13.62 11.13
C PRO A 276 -17.05 13.74 12.47
N SER A 277 -15.76 14.07 12.43
CA SER A 277 -14.97 14.33 13.63
C SER A 277 -13.95 15.44 13.42
N GLN A 278 -13.38 15.95 14.51
CA GLN A 278 -12.17 16.77 14.47
C GLN A 278 -10.92 15.88 14.39
N PRO A 279 -9.76 16.42 13.97
CA PRO A 279 -8.49 15.71 14.08
C PRO A 279 -8.22 15.25 15.52
N GLY A 280 -7.66 14.05 15.66
CA GLY A 280 -7.32 13.43 16.95
C GLY A 280 -7.71 11.96 17.00
N GLN A 281 -7.36 11.30 18.11
CA GLN A 281 -7.51 9.87 18.33
C GLN A 281 -8.92 9.31 18.00
N GLN A 282 -9.97 10.06 18.34
CA GLN A 282 -11.35 9.67 18.05
C GLN A 282 -11.62 9.53 16.54
N SER A 283 -10.98 10.34 15.70
CA SER A 283 -11.12 10.23 14.24
C SER A 283 -10.59 8.88 13.72
N LEU A 284 -9.49 8.38 14.28
CA LEU A 284 -8.94 7.06 13.94
C LEU A 284 -9.86 5.92 14.39
N HIS A 285 -10.52 6.07 15.54
CA HIS A 285 -11.52 5.10 16.00
C HIS A 285 -12.71 5.04 15.05
N LEU A 286 -13.25 6.20 14.67
CA LEU A 286 -14.38 6.31 13.75
C LEU A 286 -14.04 5.80 12.35
N PHE A 287 -12.80 6.02 11.89
CA PHE A 287 -12.30 5.44 10.66
C PHE A 287 -12.28 3.91 10.74
N ALA A 288 -11.72 3.33 11.80
CA ALA A 288 -11.67 1.88 11.99
C ALA A 288 -13.09 1.27 12.08
N ASP A 289 -14.03 1.94 12.73
CA ASP A 289 -15.43 1.49 12.79
C ASP A 289 -16.08 1.51 11.41
N ALA A 290 -15.89 2.58 10.63
CA ALA A 290 -16.41 2.70 9.27
C ALA A 290 -15.80 1.65 8.33
N ALA A 291 -14.48 1.44 8.39
CA ALA A 291 -13.78 0.44 7.61
C ALA A 291 -14.33 -0.98 7.89
N ASN A 292 -14.57 -1.32 9.15
CA ASN A 292 -15.20 -2.59 9.53
C ASN A 292 -16.62 -2.73 8.96
N ARG A 293 -17.44 -1.68 9.04
CA ARG A 293 -18.81 -1.70 8.47
C ARG A 293 -18.79 -1.87 6.95
N VAL A 294 -17.89 -1.16 6.26
CA VAL A 294 -17.69 -1.25 4.81
C VAL A 294 -17.30 -2.68 4.40
N LEU A 295 -16.34 -3.30 5.08
CA LEU A 295 -15.94 -4.68 4.75
C LEU A 295 -16.99 -5.72 5.15
N ALA A 296 -17.71 -5.53 6.25
CA ALA A 296 -18.84 -6.39 6.58
C ALA A 296 -19.95 -6.31 5.52
N ARG A 297 -20.19 -5.12 4.95
CA ARG A 297 -21.11 -4.94 3.81
C ARG A 297 -20.61 -5.64 2.56
N ARG A 298 -19.32 -5.54 2.23
CA ARG A 298 -18.70 -6.28 1.13
C ARG A 298 -18.98 -7.78 1.26
N VAL A 299 -18.69 -8.37 2.42
CA VAL A 299 -18.91 -9.80 2.68
C VAL A 299 -20.38 -10.19 2.49
N ARG A 300 -21.33 -9.40 3.02
CA ARG A 300 -22.77 -9.65 2.83
C ARG A 300 -23.21 -9.57 1.36
N ASN A 301 -22.52 -8.78 0.54
CA ASN A 301 -22.84 -8.62 -0.87
C ASN A 301 -22.09 -9.58 -1.79
N SER A 302 -21.04 -10.24 -1.29
CA SER A 302 -20.20 -11.12 -2.09
C SER A 302 -20.94 -12.39 -2.53
N PRO A 303 -20.68 -12.92 -3.74
CA PRO A 303 -21.21 -14.21 -4.17
C PRO A 303 -20.83 -15.33 -3.18
N PRO A 304 -21.77 -16.22 -2.78
CA PRO A 304 -21.50 -17.27 -1.80
C PRO A 304 -20.31 -18.19 -2.16
N ALA A 305 -20.09 -18.46 -3.44
CA ALA A 305 -18.98 -19.28 -3.94
C ALA A 305 -17.60 -18.74 -3.55
N ARG A 306 -17.48 -17.44 -3.26
CA ARG A 306 -16.22 -16.79 -2.85
C ARG A 306 -15.92 -16.95 -1.37
N ASN A 307 -16.95 -17.17 -0.56
CA ASN A 307 -16.85 -17.40 0.89
C ASN A 307 -15.99 -16.35 1.62
N GLU A 308 -16.19 -15.06 1.32
CA GLU A 308 -15.29 -14.00 1.83
C GLU A 308 -15.37 -13.80 3.35
N ALA A 309 -16.39 -14.34 4.00
CA ALA A 309 -16.56 -14.31 5.44
C ALA A 309 -15.33 -14.87 6.18
N ARG A 310 -14.58 -15.80 5.56
CA ARG A 310 -13.36 -16.38 6.14
C ARG A 310 -12.24 -15.37 6.41
N TRP A 311 -12.23 -14.23 5.72
CA TRP A 311 -11.18 -13.21 5.90
C TRP A 311 -11.58 -12.07 6.83
N LEU A 312 -12.87 -11.92 7.11
CA LEU A 312 -13.39 -10.77 7.84
C LEU A 312 -12.70 -10.58 9.21
N ALA A 313 -12.40 -11.68 9.91
CA ALA A 313 -11.66 -11.66 11.17
C ALA A 313 -10.24 -11.10 10.99
N GLY A 314 -9.51 -11.55 9.97
CA GLY A 314 -8.16 -11.06 9.66
C GLY A 314 -8.16 -9.58 9.27
N TRP A 315 -9.12 -9.16 8.46
CA TRP A 315 -9.28 -7.76 8.09
C TRP A 315 -9.61 -6.88 9.29
N SER A 316 -10.52 -7.34 10.17
CA SER A 316 -10.86 -6.60 11.38
C SER A 316 -9.65 -6.44 12.30
N ASN A 317 -8.83 -7.49 12.44
CA ASN A 317 -7.58 -7.42 13.20
C ASN A 317 -6.63 -6.36 12.65
N ARG A 318 -6.42 -6.31 11.32
CA ARG A 318 -5.61 -5.27 10.65
C ARG A 318 -6.20 -3.88 10.89
N ILE A 319 -7.51 -3.70 10.64
CA ILE A 319 -8.21 -2.41 10.80
C ILE A 319 -8.15 -1.91 12.25
N ASN A 320 -8.24 -2.80 13.24
CA ASN A 320 -8.19 -2.39 14.65
C ASN A 320 -6.80 -1.84 15.05
N THR A 321 -5.73 -2.14 14.30
CA THR A 321 -4.43 -1.50 14.51
C THR A 321 -4.43 -0.01 14.17
N TYR A 322 -5.36 0.46 13.33
CA TYR A 322 -5.48 1.87 12.96
C TYR A 322 -5.93 2.75 14.11
N ARG A 323 -6.57 2.16 15.13
CA ARG A 323 -6.95 2.89 16.34
C ARG A 323 -5.71 3.45 17.00
N TYR A 324 -4.66 2.65 17.17
CA TYR A 324 -3.42 3.06 17.85
C TYR A 324 -2.21 2.75 16.95
N PRO A 325 -1.97 3.57 15.93
CA PRO A 325 -1.01 3.25 14.89
C PRO A 325 0.45 3.23 15.42
N ASN A 326 0.74 4.01 16.47
CA ASN A 326 2.07 4.17 17.07
C ASN A 326 3.13 4.46 15.99
N VAL A 327 2.83 5.42 15.12
CA VAL A 327 3.69 5.92 14.04
C VAL A 327 3.71 7.44 14.05
#